data_AF-R0ML04-F1
#
_entry.id   AF-R0ML04-F1
#
_cell.length_a   1.000
_cell.length_b   1.000
_cell.length_c   1.000
_cell.angle_alpha   90.00
_cell.angle_beta   90.00
_cell.angle_gamma   90.00
#
_symmetry.space_group_name_H-M   'P 1'
#
loop_
_entity.id
_entity.type
_entity.pdbx_description
1 polymer ?
#
loop_
_entity_poly.entity_id
_entity_poly.type
_entity_poly.pdbx_seq_one_letter_code
_entity_poly.pdbx_strand_id
1 'polypeptide(L)'
;MDFEKQKEIYTDKIDFKKALTGSLIDEPHLLEELGINFNTIKKESGLIFKVFSPGDIKVSFIDDADMSGPVLFLSLFTLCLFINYKAHFGYIYLISLMGVLSIYFLLNVVDKVSIGLLQCCSVLGYAFIPMTIFSFVNLFFNWFGSPVKIVMGILFALWSSWISTTVFILYLGLVNKRLVVWYPLMLLYGCFSLLVVF
;
A
#
# COMPACT_ATOMS: atom_id res chain seq x y z
N MET A 1 -0.22 -35.63 -33.36
CA MET A 1 -0.45 -36.52 -32.20
C MET A 1 -0.41 -35.77 -30.87
N ASP A 2 0.38 -34.70 -30.70
CA ASP A 2 0.40 -33.93 -29.43
C ASP A 2 -0.82 -33.04 -29.17
N PHE A 3 -1.52 -32.58 -30.21
CA PHE A 3 -2.73 -31.75 -30.03
C PHE A 3 -3.97 -32.52 -29.54
N GLU A 4 -4.05 -33.82 -29.80
CA GLU A 4 -5.18 -34.64 -29.32
C GLU A 4 -4.98 -35.06 -27.85
N LYS A 5 -3.72 -35.25 -27.43
CA LYS A 5 -3.38 -35.54 -26.04
C LYS A 5 -3.70 -34.37 -25.10
N GLN A 6 -3.60 -33.13 -25.58
CA GLN A 6 -4.04 -31.95 -24.83
C GLN A 6 -5.56 -31.94 -24.63
N LYS A 7 -6.36 -32.35 -25.62
CA LYS A 7 -7.83 -32.31 -25.52
C LYS A 7 -8.40 -33.25 -24.46
N GLU A 8 -7.82 -34.44 -24.28
CA GLU A 8 -8.32 -35.39 -23.27
C GLU A 8 -8.09 -34.89 -21.83
N ILE A 9 -7.01 -34.13 -21.59
CA ILE A 9 -6.62 -33.63 -20.26
C ILE A 9 -7.57 -32.54 -19.72
N TYR A 10 -8.31 -31.83 -20.59
CA TYR A 10 -9.27 -30.79 -20.17
C TYR A 10 -10.68 -31.34 -19.87
N THR A 11 -10.89 -32.65 -20.00
CA THR A 11 -12.23 -33.28 -19.83
C THR A 11 -12.52 -33.70 -18.40
N ASP A 12 -11.64 -33.38 -17.45
CA ASP A 12 -11.90 -33.59 -16.03
C ASP A 12 -12.30 -32.27 -15.38
N LYS A 13 -13.45 -32.30 -14.70
CA LYS A 13 -14.19 -31.19 -14.04
C LYS A 13 -13.54 -29.81 -14.12
N ILE A 14 -14.27 -28.83 -14.68
CA ILE A 14 -13.91 -27.41 -14.67
C ILE A 14 -13.59 -26.97 -13.23
N ASP A 15 -12.31 -27.00 -12.90
CA ASP A 15 -11.79 -26.69 -11.58
C ASP A 15 -11.63 -25.17 -11.57
N PHE A 16 -12.73 -24.45 -11.28
CA PHE A 16 -12.82 -22.98 -11.39
C PHE A 16 -11.67 -22.27 -10.65
N LYS A 17 -11.18 -22.88 -9.56
CA LYS A 17 -9.99 -22.41 -8.83
C LYS A 17 -8.71 -22.47 -9.66
N LYS A 18 -8.46 -23.55 -10.40
CA LYS A 18 -7.31 -23.68 -11.31
C LYS A 18 -7.47 -22.75 -12.52
N ALA A 19 -8.69 -22.58 -13.02
CA ALA A 19 -8.98 -21.65 -14.12
C ALA A 19 -8.74 -20.18 -13.73
N LEU A 20 -9.10 -19.77 -12.51
CA LEU A 20 -8.83 -18.40 -12.02
C LEU A 20 -7.37 -18.15 -11.67
N THR A 21 -6.65 -19.18 -11.20
CA THR A 21 -5.24 -19.06 -10.79
C THR A 21 -4.26 -19.37 -11.92
N GLY A 22 -4.78 -19.83 -13.07
CA GLY A 22 -4.04 -20.21 -14.27
C GLY A 22 -2.88 -21.18 -14.01
N SER A 23 -3.02 -22.07 -13.02
CA SER A 23 -2.02 -23.12 -12.78
C SER A 23 -2.24 -24.28 -13.75
N LEU A 24 -1.25 -24.57 -14.58
CA LEU A 24 -1.14 -25.86 -15.26
C LEU A 24 -0.71 -26.94 -14.26
N ILE A 25 -0.95 -28.21 -14.61
CA ILE A 25 -0.46 -29.34 -13.81
C ILE A 25 1.07 -29.28 -13.86
N ASP A 26 1.71 -29.23 -12.69
CA ASP A 26 3.17 -29.14 -12.47
C ASP A 26 3.85 -27.77 -12.65
N GLU A 27 3.11 -26.66 -12.81
CA GLU A 27 3.68 -25.31 -12.80
C GLU A 27 3.28 -24.51 -11.54
N PRO A 28 4.17 -23.65 -11.00
CA PRO A 28 3.82 -22.73 -9.92
C PRO A 28 2.72 -21.76 -10.38
N HIS A 29 1.95 -21.21 -9.43
CA HIS A 29 0.83 -20.33 -9.78
C HIS A 29 1.32 -19.07 -10.52
N LEU A 30 0.56 -18.59 -11.53
CA LEU A 30 0.88 -17.37 -12.29
C LEU A 30 1.17 -16.15 -11.40
N LEU A 31 0.53 -16.06 -10.24
CA LEU A 31 0.75 -14.98 -9.28
C LEU A 31 2.15 -15.03 -8.68
N GLU A 32 2.66 -16.24 -8.42
CA GLU A 32 4.02 -16.47 -7.94
C GLU A 32 5.05 -16.19 -9.04
N GLU A 33 4.71 -16.52 -10.29
CA GLU A 33 5.49 -16.16 -11.48
C GLU A 33 5.51 -14.64 -11.75
N LEU A 34 4.42 -13.94 -11.46
CA LEU A 34 4.31 -12.48 -11.54
C LEU A 34 4.96 -11.75 -10.35
N GLY A 35 5.51 -12.49 -9.38
CA GLY A 35 6.10 -11.94 -8.15
C GLY A 35 5.09 -11.42 -7.11
N ILE A 36 3.81 -11.78 -7.21
CA ILE A 36 2.75 -11.37 -6.28
C ILE A 36 2.49 -12.47 -5.26
N ASN A 37 3.09 -12.34 -4.07
CA ASN A 37 2.87 -13.27 -2.98
C ASN A 37 1.84 -12.73 -1.97
N PHE A 38 0.61 -13.26 -2.01
CA PHE A 38 -0.46 -12.85 -1.07
C PHE A 38 -0.14 -13.11 0.40
N ASN A 39 0.72 -14.09 0.70
CA ASN A 39 1.17 -14.33 2.07
C ASN A 39 2.12 -13.23 2.54
N THR A 40 2.98 -12.72 1.65
CA THR A 40 3.85 -11.57 1.89
C THR A 40 3.02 -10.32 2.11
N ILE A 41 2.05 -10.03 1.22
CA ILE A 41 1.14 -8.89 1.36
C ILE A 41 0.40 -8.93 2.71
N LYS A 42 -0.18 -10.07 3.10
CA LYS A 42 -0.88 -10.20 4.40
C LYS A 42 0.05 -10.02 5.59
N LYS A 43 1.26 -10.60 5.54
CA LYS A 43 2.25 -10.47 6.60
C LYS A 43 2.71 -9.02 6.75
N GLU A 44 3.10 -8.37 5.66
CA GLU A 44 3.59 -6.98 5.67
C GLU A 44 2.51 -5.98 6.04
N SER A 45 1.30 -6.18 5.53
CA SER A 45 0.12 -5.42 5.96
C SER A 45 -0.19 -5.61 7.45
N GLY A 46 0.03 -6.81 7.98
CA GLY A 46 -0.10 -7.12 9.41
C GLY A 46 1.01 -6.53 10.28
N LEU A 47 2.23 -6.41 9.75
CA LEU A 47 3.37 -5.78 10.44
C LEU A 47 3.12 -4.30 10.72
N ILE A 48 2.33 -3.64 9.88
CA ILE A 48 1.94 -2.24 10.06
C ILE A 48 1.06 -2.04 11.30
N PHE A 49 0.18 -2.99 11.60
CA PHE A 49 -0.59 -2.95 12.86
C PHE A 49 0.29 -3.24 14.08
N LYS A 50 1.43 -3.93 13.90
CA LYS A 50 2.43 -4.16 14.96
C LYS A 50 3.36 -2.96 15.20
N VAL A 51 3.23 -1.85 14.46
CA VAL A 51 4.06 -0.64 14.69
C VAL A 51 3.92 -0.06 16.09
N PHE A 52 2.81 -0.31 16.78
CA PHE A 52 2.64 0.11 18.18
C PHE A 52 3.55 -0.66 19.17
N SER A 53 4.18 -1.74 18.73
CA SER A 53 5.21 -2.50 19.46
C SER A 53 6.49 -2.61 18.60
N PRO A 54 7.38 -1.60 18.63
CA PRO A 54 8.50 -1.47 17.70
C PRO A 54 9.58 -2.56 17.79
N GLY A 55 9.52 -3.45 18.78
CA GLY A 55 10.50 -4.53 18.99
C GLY A 55 10.45 -5.67 17.97
N ASP A 56 9.34 -5.84 17.24
CA ASP A 56 9.10 -7.00 16.35
C ASP A 56 9.14 -6.68 14.85
N ILE A 57 9.45 -5.45 14.46
CA ILE A 57 9.44 -5.04 13.06
C ILE A 57 10.73 -5.54 12.40
N LYS A 58 10.64 -6.67 11.68
CA LYS A 58 11.71 -7.12 10.79
C LYS A 58 11.73 -6.22 9.56
N VAL A 59 12.70 -5.32 9.50
CA VAL A 59 12.86 -4.37 8.38
C VAL A 59 13.35 -5.05 7.09
N SER A 60 13.64 -6.36 7.13
CA SER A 60 14.10 -7.14 5.98
C SER A 60 13.13 -7.15 4.79
N PHE A 61 11.83 -6.83 4.99
CA PHE A 61 10.88 -6.70 3.88
C PHE A 61 11.15 -5.52 2.96
N ILE A 62 11.92 -4.52 3.40
CA ILE A 62 12.23 -3.35 2.57
C ILE A 62 13.23 -3.72 1.48
N ASP A 63 14.11 -4.69 1.74
CA ASP A 63 15.07 -5.14 0.74
C ASP A 63 14.37 -5.95 -0.38
N ASP A 64 13.29 -6.66 -0.03
CA ASP A 64 12.37 -7.34 -0.95
C ASP A 64 11.24 -6.39 -1.42
N ALA A 65 11.60 -5.19 -1.91
CA ALA A 65 10.64 -4.15 -2.22
C ALA A 65 9.63 -4.54 -3.33
N ASP A 66 8.41 -4.91 -2.91
CA ASP A 66 7.30 -5.21 -3.81
C ASP A 66 6.45 -3.97 -4.13
N MET A 67 6.06 -3.83 -5.40
CA MET A 67 5.09 -2.81 -5.85
C MET A 67 3.64 -3.31 -5.81
N SER A 68 3.43 -4.63 -5.70
CA SER A 68 2.10 -5.25 -5.80
C SER A 68 1.15 -4.80 -4.69
N GLY A 69 1.63 -4.78 -3.43
CA GLY A 69 0.88 -4.29 -2.27
C GLY A 69 0.49 -2.81 -2.39
N PRO A 70 1.46 -1.88 -2.53
CA PRO A 70 1.21 -0.45 -2.76
C PRO A 70 0.18 -0.16 -3.85
N VAL A 71 0.31 -0.80 -5.01
CA VAL A 71 -0.61 -0.61 -6.15
C VAL A 71 -2.01 -1.12 -5.80
N LEU A 72 -2.12 -2.26 -5.13
CA LEU A 72 -3.40 -2.82 -4.68
C LEU A 72 -4.11 -1.90 -3.69
N PHE A 73 -3.41 -1.33 -2.70
CA PHE A 73 -4.02 -0.41 -1.75
C PHE A 73 -4.47 0.89 -2.42
N LEU A 74 -3.66 1.42 -3.33
CA LEU A 74 -4.02 2.61 -4.10
C LEU A 74 -5.24 2.35 -5.01
N SER A 75 -5.32 1.16 -5.62
CA SER A 75 -6.46 0.79 -6.45
C SER A 75 -7.74 0.68 -5.62
N LEU A 76 -7.71 0.00 -4.46
CA LEU A 76 -8.85 -0.13 -3.55
C LEU A 76 -9.32 1.22 -3.04
N PHE A 77 -8.39 2.09 -2.65
CA PHE A 77 -8.70 3.46 -2.24
C PHE A 77 -9.41 4.23 -3.34
N THR A 78 -8.86 4.20 -4.56
CA THR A 78 -9.43 4.88 -5.73
C THR A 78 -10.82 4.34 -6.06
N LEU A 79 -11.03 3.03 -5.94
CA LEU A 79 -12.33 2.38 -6.12
C LEU A 79 -13.35 2.88 -5.09
N CYS A 80 -12.97 3.01 -3.82
CA CYS A 80 -13.82 3.58 -2.78
C CYS A 80 -14.20 5.04 -3.06
N LEU A 81 -13.27 5.85 -3.56
CA LEU A 81 -13.56 7.23 -4.00
C LEU A 81 -14.50 7.28 -5.19
N PHE A 82 -14.32 6.37 -6.15
CA PHE A 82 -15.18 6.26 -7.32
C PHE A 82 -16.63 5.92 -6.92
N ILE A 83 -16.84 5.02 -5.96
CA ILE A 83 -18.17 4.69 -5.42
C ILE A 83 -18.81 5.90 -4.71
N ASN A 84 -18.00 6.80 -4.12
CA ASN A 84 -18.46 8.08 -3.56
C ASN A 84 -18.75 9.15 -4.63
N TYR A 85 -18.73 8.81 -5.92
CA TYR A 85 -18.89 9.73 -7.05
C TYR A 85 -17.79 10.81 -7.15
N LYS A 86 -16.64 10.58 -6.49
CA LYS A 86 -15.49 11.49 -6.48
C LYS A 86 -14.40 11.00 -7.42
N ALA A 87 -14.51 11.37 -8.70
CA ALA A 87 -13.56 10.98 -9.72
C ALA A 87 -12.31 11.88 -9.73
N HIS A 88 -11.41 11.68 -8.74
CA HIS A 88 -10.15 12.42 -8.60
C HIS A 88 -8.91 11.62 -9.05
N PHE A 89 -9.04 10.79 -10.10
CA PHE A 89 -7.96 9.88 -10.53
C PHE A 89 -6.64 10.61 -10.83
N GLY A 90 -6.70 11.73 -11.57
CA GLY A 90 -5.51 12.53 -11.89
C GLY A 90 -4.83 13.15 -10.67
N TYR A 91 -5.61 13.60 -9.67
CA TYR A 91 -5.07 14.16 -8.43
C TYR A 91 -4.36 13.09 -7.60
N ILE A 92 -4.97 11.90 -7.47
CA ILE A 92 -4.39 10.77 -6.74
C ILE A 92 -3.04 10.38 -7.36
N TYR A 93 -2.99 10.26 -8.69
CA TYR A 93 -1.75 9.93 -9.42
C TYR A 93 -0.67 10.99 -9.20
N LEU A 94 -0.99 12.27 -9.39
CA LEU A 94 -0.02 13.36 -9.27
C LEU A 94 0.53 13.50 -7.83
N ILE A 95 -0.35 13.47 -6.83
CA ILE A 95 0.03 13.58 -5.41
C ILE A 95 0.86 12.37 -4.99
N SER A 96 0.52 11.16 -5.44
CA SER A 96 1.29 9.96 -5.15
C SER A 96 2.70 10.04 -5.74
N LEU A 97 2.82 10.38 -7.04
CA LEU A 97 4.11 10.45 -7.72
C LEU A 97 5.00 11.57 -7.16
N MET A 98 4.45 12.77 -6.98
CA MET A 98 5.20 13.90 -6.40
C MET A 98 5.53 13.67 -4.92
N GLY A 99 4.65 13.01 -4.17
CA GLY A 99 4.87 12.63 -2.79
C GLY A 99 6.04 11.67 -2.62
N VAL A 100 6.06 10.58 -3.40
CA VAL A 100 7.15 9.60 -3.38
C VAL A 100 8.48 10.25 -3.77
N LEU A 101 8.51 11.04 -4.84
CA LEU A 101 9.72 11.76 -5.26
C LEU A 101 10.23 12.71 -4.18
N SER A 102 9.33 13.53 -3.62
CA SER A 102 9.68 14.50 -2.58
C SER A 102 10.29 13.82 -1.35
N ILE A 103 9.67 12.74 -0.86
CA ILE A 103 10.16 11.99 0.29
C ILE A 103 11.48 11.27 -0.03
N TYR A 104 11.59 10.68 -1.23
CA TYR A 104 12.83 10.06 -1.69
C TYR A 104 14.00 11.06 -1.68
N PHE A 105 13.81 12.26 -2.23
CA PHE A 105 14.83 13.32 -2.20
C PHE A 105 15.16 13.73 -0.77
N LEU A 106 14.13 13.95 0.06
CA LEU A 106 14.33 14.33 1.46
C LEU A 106 15.13 13.28 2.23
N LEU A 107 14.78 12.00 2.13
CA LEU A 107 15.46 10.92 2.84
C LEU A 107 16.92 10.78 2.40
N ASN A 108 17.21 10.91 1.10
CA ASN A 108 18.58 10.85 0.58
C ASN A 108 19.43 12.09 0.90
N VAL A 109 18.81 13.20 1.32
CA VAL A 109 19.52 14.39 1.79
C VAL A 109 19.77 14.34 3.30
N VAL A 110 18.90 13.68 4.07
CA VAL A 110 18.92 13.70 5.53
C VAL A 110 20.11 12.93 6.13
N ASP A 111 20.57 11.87 5.48
CA ASP A 111 21.69 11.08 5.98
C ASP A 111 22.52 10.42 4.86
N LYS A 112 23.66 9.82 5.25
CA LYS A 112 24.57 9.13 4.33
C LYS A 112 24.02 7.80 3.81
N VAL A 113 23.05 7.21 4.52
CA VAL A 113 22.39 5.97 4.11
C VAL A 113 21.32 6.32 3.10
N SER A 114 21.51 5.89 1.85
CA SER A 114 20.56 6.12 0.76
C SER A 114 19.47 5.06 0.73
N ILE A 115 18.24 5.47 0.43
CA ILE A 115 17.12 4.58 0.11
C ILE A 115 16.86 4.62 -1.40
N GLY A 116 16.55 3.47 -1.99
CA GLY A 116 16.11 3.43 -3.39
C GLY A 116 14.65 3.89 -3.54
N LEU A 117 14.29 4.29 -4.76
CA LEU A 117 12.96 4.83 -5.04
C LEU A 117 11.85 3.78 -4.89
N LEU A 118 12.16 2.53 -5.25
CA LEU A 118 11.23 1.41 -5.14
C LEU A 118 10.92 1.11 -3.67
N GLN A 119 11.95 1.03 -2.81
CA GLN A 119 11.82 0.85 -1.36
C GLN A 119 10.98 1.97 -0.74
N CYS A 120 11.25 3.22 -1.13
CA CYS A 120 10.47 4.37 -0.65
C CYS A 120 8.99 4.25 -1.06
N CYS A 121 8.71 3.89 -2.31
CA CYS A 121 7.36 3.68 -2.80
C CYS A 121 6.65 2.53 -2.06
N SER A 122 7.34 1.40 -1.82
CA SER A 122 6.81 0.26 -1.08
C SER A 122 6.42 0.65 0.34
N VAL A 123 7.32 1.30 1.09
CA VAL A 123 7.04 1.74 2.46
C VAL A 123 5.86 2.70 2.52
N LEU A 124 5.79 3.67 1.61
CA LEU A 124 4.70 4.65 1.56
C LEU A 124 3.35 4.02 1.22
N GLY A 125 3.35 3.08 0.27
CA GLY A 125 2.14 2.38 -0.15
C GLY A 125 1.62 1.39 0.89
N TYR A 126 2.51 0.66 1.56
CA TYR A 126 2.12 -0.20 2.67
C TYR A 126 1.57 0.62 3.84
N ALA A 127 2.20 1.75 4.19
CA ALA A 127 1.69 2.63 5.23
C ALA A 127 0.36 3.32 4.85
N PHE A 128 -0.15 3.17 3.62
CA PHE A 128 -1.41 3.71 3.13
C PHE A 128 -2.66 2.92 3.58
N ILE A 129 -2.50 1.78 4.26
CA ILE A 129 -3.60 0.94 4.73
C ILE A 129 -4.63 1.72 5.59
N PRO A 130 -4.24 2.52 6.61
CA PRO A 130 -5.21 3.29 7.40
C PRO A 130 -6.04 4.26 6.53
N MET A 131 -5.43 4.84 5.50
CA MET A 131 -6.13 5.74 4.56
C MET A 131 -7.13 4.98 3.69
N THR A 132 -6.80 3.76 3.30
CA THR A 132 -7.71 2.87 2.56
C THR A 132 -8.92 2.50 3.42
N ILE A 133 -8.70 2.19 4.71
CA ILE A 133 -9.77 1.92 5.69
C ILE A 133 -10.64 3.17 5.87
N PHE A 134 -10.05 4.35 6.00
CA PHE A 134 -10.80 5.60 6.12
C PHE A 134 -11.72 5.85 4.92
N SER A 135 -11.21 5.64 3.70
CA SER A 135 -12.00 5.77 2.47
C SER A 135 -13.17 4.79 2.42
N PHE A 136 -12.96 3.56 2.87
CA PHE A 136 -14.02 2.55 2.98
C PHE A 136 -15.07 2.92 4.02
N VAL A 137 -14.67 3.35 5.22
CA VAL A 137 -15.59 3.80 6.28
C VAL A 137 -16.41 5.00 5.81
N ASN A 138 -15.78 5.94 5.09
CA ASN A 138 -16.45 7.14 4.58
C ASN A 138 -17.66 6.83 3.67
N LEU A 139 -17.70 5.66 3.00
CA LEU A 139 -18.84 5.21 2.20
C LEU A 139 -20.14 5.12 3.02
N PHE A 140 -20.05 4.66 4.27
CA PHE A 140 -21.21 4.49 5.15
C PHE A 140 -21.59 5.78 5.88
N PHE A 141 -20.64 6.72 5.98
CA PHE A 141 -20.79 7.94 6.75
C PHE A 141 -21.31 9.12 5.92
N ASN A 142 -22.00 8.84 4.80
CA ASN A 142 -22.60 9.87 3.95
C ASN A 142 -23.64 10.74 4.67
N TRP A 143 -24.22 10.25 5.78
CA TRP A 143 -25.18 10.99 6.60
C TRP A 143 -24.53 11.91 7.67
N PHE A 144 -23.24 11.73 7.97
CA PHE A 144 -22.56 12.55 8.97
C PHE A 144 -22.06 13.87 8.38
N GLY A 145 -22.11 14.93 9.17
CA GLY A 145 -21.66 16.25 8.74
C GLY A 145 -20.16 16.30 8.40
N SER A 146 -19.78 17.23 7.52
CA SER A 146 -18.41 17.50 7.10
C SER A 146 -17.37 17.59 8.25
N PRO A 147 -17.63 18.24 9.41
CA PRO A 147 -16.60 18.34 10.44
C PRO A 147 -16.19 16.98 11.04
N VAL A 148 -17.12 16.03 11.15
CA VAL A 148 -16.82 14.70 11.70
C VAL A 148 -15.87 13.95 10.76
N LYS A 149 -16.10 14.04 9.45
CA LYS A 149 -15.25 13.42 8.43
C LYS A 149 -13.83 14.00 8.44
N ILE A 150 -13.70 15.31 8.63
CA ILE A 150 -12.39 15.98 8.75
C ILE A 150 -11.62 15.46 9.97
N VAL A 151 -12.26 15.40 11.14
CA VAL A 151 -11.62 14.91 12.37
C VAL A 151 -11.15 13.46 12.22
N MET A 152 -12.02 12.59 11.68
CA MET A 152 -11.64 11.20 11.38
C MET A 152 -10.47 11.16 10.39
N GLY A 153 -10.53 11.95 9.32
CA GLY A 153 -9.47 12.02 8.32
C GLY A 153 -8.12 12.43 8.89
N ILE A 154 -8.10 13.38 9.83
CA ILE A 154 -6.86 13.78 10.53
C ILE A 154 -6.32 12.61 11.37
N LEU A 155 -7.17 11.91 12.12
CA LEU A 155 -6.76 10.76 12.94
C LEU A 155 -6.12 9.64 12.09
N PHE A 156 -6.75 9.29 10.97
CA PHE A 156 -6.22 8.26 10.07
C PHE A 156 -4.94 8.70 9.35
N ALA A 157 -4.83 9.98 8.97
CA ALA A 157 -3.61 10.52 8.39
C ALA A 157 -2.45 10.51 9.40
N LEU A 158 -2.70 10.88 10.65
CA LEU A 158 -1.71 10.82 11.74
C LEU A 158 -1.23 9.38 11.97
N TRP A 159 -2.16 8.42 11.98
CA TRP A 159 -1.84 7.00 12.12
C TRP A 159 -0.94 6.52 10.98
N SER A 160 -1.33 6.76 9.73
CA SER A 160 -0.54 6.40 8.55
C SER A 160 0.86 7.05 8.55
N SER A 161 0.94 8.32 8.95
CA SER A 161 2.20 9.06 9.06
C SER A 161 3.12 8.47 10.14
N TRP A 162 2.56 8.09 11.28
CA TRP A 162 3.30 7.46 12.37
C TRP A 162 3.90 6.11 11.95
N ILE A 163 3.13 5.31 11.21
CA ILE A 163 3.57 4.04 10.62
C ILE A 163 4.76 4.28 9.70
N SER A 164 4.59 5.10 8.67
CA SER A 164 5.62 5.34 7.67
C SER A 164 6.90 5.90 8.29
N THR A 165 6.76 6.87 9.20
CA THR A 165 7.89 7.48 9.91
C THR A 165 8.67 6.44 10.73
N THR A 166 7.98 5.56 11.44
CA THR A 166 8.63 4.53 12.25
C THR A 166 9.41 3.56 11.38
N VAL A 167 8.84 3.13 10.26
CA VAL A 167 9.51 2.23 9.31
C VAL A 167 10.77 2.87 8.72
N PHE A 168 10.70 4.13 8.27
CA PHE A 168 11.87 4.83 7.73
C PHE A 168 12.98 5.05 8.75
N ILE A 169 12.63 5.37 10.00
CA ILE A 169 13.62 5.53 11.06
C ILE A 169 14.33 4.21 11.37
N LEU A 170 13.59 3.11 11.43
CA LEU A 170 14.14 1.79 11.70
C LEU A 170 15.04 1.30 10.55
N TYR A 171 14.65 1.59 9.30
CA TYR A 171 15.44 1.21 8.13
C TYR A 171 16.73 2.01 7.99
N LEU A 172 16.65 3.33 8.10
CA LEU A 172 17.78 4.22 7.89
C LEU A 172 18.62 4.46 9.17
N GLY A 173 18.20 3.93 10.32
CA GLY A 173 18.88 4.13 11.60
C GLY A 173 18.88 5.59 12.07
N LEU A 174 17.86 6.37 11.71
CA LEU A 174 17.81 7.82 11.97
C LEU A 174 17.50 8.14 13.44
N VAL A 175 18.55 8.27 14.26
CA VAL A 175 18.41 8.69 15.67
C VAL A 175 18.12 10.19 15.74
N ASN A 176 17.11 10.59 16.52
CA ASN A 176 16.72 11.99 16.78
C ASN A 176 16.24 12.85 15.58
N LYS A 177 16.10 12.30 14.37
CA LYS A 177 15.58 13.03 13.19
C LYS A 177 14.11 12.73 12.86
N ARG A 178 13.37 12.12 13.79
CA ARG A 178 11.99 11.67 13.60
C ARG A 178 11.06 12.77 13.08
N LEU A 179 11.15 13.96 13.66
CA LEU A 179 10.26 15.07 13.31
C LEU A 179 10.46 15.57 11.87
N VAL A 180 11.71 15.54 11.38
CA VAL A 180 12.07 15.97 10.02
C VAL A 180 11.42 15.07 8.97
N VAL A 181 11.37 13.77 9.23
CA VAL A 181 10.72 12.78 8.35
C VAL A 181 9.21 12.80 8.51
N TRP A 182 8.72 13.02 9.73
CA TRP A 182 7.28 13.00 10.02
C TRP A 182 6.50 14.14 9.36
N TYR A 183 7.05 15.34 9.33
CA TYR A 183 6.39 16.52 8.74
C TYR A 183 5.94 16.35 7.27
N PRO A 184 6.82 15.98 6.31
CA PRO A 184 6.43 15.78 4.92
C PRO A 184 5.47 14.59 4.75
N LEU A 185 5.60 13.55 5.57
CA LEU A 185 4.69 12.41 5.55
C LEU A 185 3.27 12.80 5.97
N MET A 186 3.17 13.58 7.04
CA MET A 186 1.88 14.09 7.54
C MET A 186 1.19 14.96 6.50
N LEU A 187 1.95 15.79 5.79
CA LEU A 187 1.43 16.60 4.68
C LEU A 187 0.93 15.72 3.53
N LEU A 188 1.71 14.71 3.13
CA LEU A 188 1.34 13.79 2.05
C LEU A 188 0.04 13.03 2.37
N TYR A 189 -0.05 12.37 3.53
CA TYR A 189 -1.24 11.63 3.92
C TYR A 189 -2.42 12.56 4.22
N GLY A 190 -2.15 13.79 4.69
CA GLY A 190 -3.15 14.85 4.83
C GLY A 190 -3.81 15.22 3.49
N CYS A 191 -3.05 15.33 2.41
CA CYS A 191 -3.60 15.57 1.07
C CYS A 191 -4.55 14.44 0.63
N PHE A 192 -4.19 13.18 0.85
CA PHE A 192 -5.08 12.05 0.56
C PHE A 192 -6.34 12.05 1.43
N SER A 193 -6.21 12.47 2.69
CA SER A 193 -7.34 12.60 3.61
C SER A 193 -8.35 13.64 3.13
N LEU A 194 -7.86 14.78 2.65
CA LEU A 194 -8.72 15.82 2.08
C LEU A 194 -9.49 15.33 0.85
N LEU A 195 -8.86 14.52 -0.02
CA LEU A 195 -9.53 13.92 -1.18
C LEU A 195 -10.67 12.97 -0.79
N VAL A 196 -10.58 12.29 0.35
CA VAL A 196 -11.67 11.42 0.83
C VAL A 196 -12.84 12.27 1.32
N VAL A 197 -12.56 13.39 2.01
CA VAL A 197 -13.57 14.25 2.64
C VAL A 197 -14.27 15.15 1.63
N PHE A 198 -13.53 15.84 0.75
CA PHE A 198 -14.03 16.77 -0.26
C PHE A 198 -14.14 16.11 -1.63
#